data_AF-A0A943Q3B8-F1
#
_entry.id   AF-A0A943Q3B8-F1
#
_cell.length_a   1.000
_cell.length_b   1.000
_cell.length_c   1.000
_cell.angle_alpha   90.00
_cell.angle_beta   90.00
_cell.angle_gamma   90.00
#
_symmetry.space_group_name_H-M   'P 1'
#
loop_
_entity.id
_entity.type
_entity.pdbx_description
1 polymer ?
#
loop_
_entity_poly.entity_id
_entity_poly.type
_entity_poly.pdbx_seq_one_letter_code
_entity_poly.pdbx_strand_id
1 'polypeptide(L)'
;MAEAQTLKSAAKSAKQRMKKGFWEHCEKSVRESVEEAKRQGVNESKAERYFIKETQKAIAGEKEDEFYLRVKEMLLSEGEVSDAIGRLTDREYFSTLSYEEKQRYTLSLSEKYLRALERFRRESEFAFSSSAQNVRGTR
;
A
#
# COMPACT_ATOMS: atom_id res chain seq x y z
N MET A 1 -21.96 3.38 2.32
CA MET A 1 -22.63 4.56 1.71
C MET A 1 -21.69 5.76 1.87
N ALA A 2 -21.02 6.19 0.81
CA ALA A 2 -20.11 7.33 0.85
C ALA A 2 -20.92 8.64 0.76
N GLU A 3 -20.97 9.41 1.84
CA GLU A 3 -21.55 10.74 1.83
C GLU A 3 -20.74 11.60 0.83
N ALA A 4 -21.42 12.13 -0.19
CA ALA A 4 -20.83 13.08 -1.12
C ALA A 4 -20.33 14.30 -0.31
N GLN A 5 -19.01 14.46 -0.21
CA GLN A 5 -18.40 15.61 0.44
C GLN A 5 -18.96 16.88 -0.21
N THR A 6 -19.78 17.62 0.52
CA THR A 6 -20.28 18.92 0.05
C THR A 6 -19.09 19.84 -0.21
N LEU A 7 -19.11 20.62 -1.30
CA LEU A 7 -18.00 21.52 -1.70
C LEU A 7 -17.47 22.38 -0.54
N LYS A 8 -18.36 22.77 0.37
CA LYS A 8 -18.04 23.54 1.58
C LYS A 8 -17.17 22.76 2.58
N SER A 9 -17.41 21.45 2.73
CA SER A 9 -16.58 20.58 3.57
C SER A 9 -15.19 20.36 2.97
N ALA A 10 -15.11 20.10 1.66
CA ALA A 10 -13.84 19.96 0.94
C ALA A 10 -13.00 21.25 0.99
N ALA A 11 -13.62 22.42 0.78
CA ALA A 11 -12.97 23.71 0.89
C ALA A 11 -12.47 24.02 2.31
N LYS A 12 -13.24 23.62 3.35
CA LYS A 12 -12.83 23.80 4.75
C LYS A 12 -11.64 22.91 5.10
N SER A 13 -11.64 21.65 4.64
CA SER A 13 -10.52 20.72 4.80
C SER A 13 -9.26 21.21 4.07
N ALA A 14 -9.40 21.70 2.83
CA ALA A 14 -8.30 22.31 2.08
C ALA A 14 -7.72 23.54 2.80
N LYS A 15 -8.57 24.43 3.32
CA LYS A 15 -8.14 25.60 4.10
C LYS A 15 -7.39 25.21 5.39
N GLN A 16 -7.82 24.15 6.06
CA GLN A 16 -7.09 23.64 7.24
C GLN A 16 -5.74 23.05 6.86
N ARG A 17 -5.62 22.35 5.72
CA ARG A 17 -4.32 21.87 5.20
C ARG A 17 -3.37 23.04 4.92
N MET A 18 -3.85 24.08 4.23
CA MET A 18 -3.05 25.27 3.95
C MET A 18 -2.60 26.01 5.23
N LYS A 19 -3.45 26.10 6.25
CA LYS A 19 -3.12 26.80 7.51
C LYS A 19 -2.11 26.09 8.40
N LYS A 20 -2.00 24.76 8.31
CA LYS A 20 -1.14 23.95 9.20
C LYS A 20 0.25 23.68 8.64
N GLY A 21 0.66 24.33 7.55
CA GLY A 21 1.93 24.03 6.90
C GLY A 21 1.99 22.59 6.37
N PHE A 22 0.84 21.98 6.07
CA PHE A 22 0.75 20.58 5.65
C PHE A 22 1.64 20.28 4.45
N TRP A 23 1.72 21.21 3.49
CA TRP A 23 2.56 21.08 2.31
C TRP A 23 4.06 21.14 2.64
N GLU A 24 4.48 22.04 3.53
CA GLU A 24 5.87 22.11 4.01
C GLU A 24 6.25 20.84 4.77
N HIS A 25 5.34 20.29 5.58
CA HIS A 25 5.55 19.04 6.28
C HIS A 25 5.60 17.83 5.33
N CYS A 26 4.72 17.77 4.32
CA CYS A 26 4.76 16.74 3.30
C CYS A 26 6.03 16.82 2.46
N GLU A 27 6.44 18.02 2.03
CA GLU A 27 7.67 18.23 1.29
C GLU A 27 8.90 17.81 2.11
N LYS A 28 8.93 18.18 3.39
CA LYS A 28 9.99 17.76 4.31
C LYS A 28 10.01 16.25 4.53
N SER A 29 8.84 15.63 4.73
CA SER A 29 8.72 14.17 4.88
C SER A 29 9.16 13.42 3.62
N VAL A 30 8.74 13.86 2.44
CA VAL A 30 9.16 13.27 1.16
C VAL A 30 10.67 13.43 0.98
N ARG A 31 11.20 14.63 1.27
CA ARG A 31 12.64 14.90 1.17
C ARG A 31 13.45 14.04 2.14
N GLU A 32 13.02 13.90 3.39
CA GLU A 32 13.67 13.03 4.39
C GLU A 32 13.67 11.57 3.92
N SER A 33 12.54 11.07 3.41
CA SER A 33 12.45 9.70 2.89
C SER A 33 13.30 9.48 1.62
N VAL A 34 13.45 10.50 0.77
CA VAL A 34 14.33 10.45 -0.42
C VAL A 34 15.81 10.51 -0.03
N GLU A 35 16.16 11.34 0.96
CA GLU A 35 17.52 11.41 1.51
C GLU A 35 17.91 10.09 2.20
N GLU A 36 16.98 9.43 2.90
CA GLU A 36 17.18 8.07 3.44
C GLU A 36 17.36 7.03 2.34
N ALA A 37 16.53 7.05 1.29
CA ALA A 37 16.67 6.17 0.14
C ALA A 37 18.01 6.37 -0.60
N LYS A 38 18.48 7.63 -0.69
CA LYS A 38 19.80 7.98 -1.25
C LYS A 38 20.95 7.39 -0.44
N ARG A 39 20.88 7.47 0.91
CA ARG A 39 21.88 6.86 1.81
C ARG A 39 21.93 5.34 1.66
N GLN A 40 20.84 4.73 1.18
CA GLN A 40 20.71 3.29 0.98
C GLN A 40 21.02 2.85 -0.46
N GLY A 41 21.45 3.77 -1.34
CA GLY A 41 21.86 3.46 -2.71
C GLY A 41 20.70 3.21 -3.67
N VAL A 42 19.46 3.53 -3.29
CA VAL A 42 18.28 3.42 -4.15
C VAL A 42 18.19 4.65 -5.05
N ASN A 43 17.78 4.45 -6.31
CA ASN A 43 17.69 5.52 -7.31
C ASN A 43 16.71 6.63 -6.86
N GLU A 44 17.21 7.85 -6.65
CA GLU A 44 16.46 9.03 -6.16
C GLU A 44 15.16 9.26 -6.92
N SER A 45 15.21 9.22 -8.26
CA SER A 45 14.03 9.51 -9.09
C SER A 45 12.94 8.44 -8.99
N LYS A 46 13.26 7.22 -8.52
CA LYS A 46 12.26 6.17 -8.23
C LYS A 46 11.67 6.35 -6.83
N ALA A 47 12.50 6.69 -5.85
CA ALA A 47 12.08 6.96 -4.47
C ALA A 47 11.16 8.19 -4.40
N GLU A 48 11.53 9.30 -5.04
CA GLU A 48 10.71 10.53 -5.12
C GLU A 48 9.32 10.23 -5.68
N ARG A 49 9.25 9.54 -6.83
CA ARG A 49 7.96 9.18 -7.46
C ARG A 49 7.10 8.30 -6.57
N TYR A 50 7.71 7.39 -5.80
CA TYR A 50 7.00 6.53 -4.87
C TYR A 50 6.42 7.33 -3.70
N PHE A 51 7.21 8.15 -3.02
CA PHE A 51 6.76 8.94 -1.87
C PHE A 51 5.76 10.04 -2.26
N ILE A 52 5.91 10.65 -3.44
CA ILE A 52 4.90 11.57 -3.99
C ILE A 52 3.58 10.83 -4.23
N LYS A 53 3.62 9.63 -4.82
CA LYS A 53 2.40 8.85 -5.07
C LYS A 53 1.75 8.40 -3.77
N GLU A 54 2.54 8.06 -2.75
CA GLU A 54 2.03 7.61 -1.45
C GLU A 54 1.39 8.76 -0.66
N THR A 55 2.04 9.93 -0.64
CA THR A 55 1.46 11.14 -0.05
C THR A 55 0.18 11.57 -0.79
N GLN A 56 0.12 11.44 -2.12
CA GLN A 56 -1.11 11.68 -2.89
C GLN A 56 -2.26 10.75 -2.49
N LYS A 57 -2.01 9.45 -2.31
CA LYS A 57 -3.03 8.50 -1.81
C LYS A 57 -3.50 8.85 -0.40
N ALA A 58 -2.57 9.19 0.50
CA ALA A 58 -2.89 9.61 1.86
C ALA A 58 -3.76 10.89 1.86
N ILE A 59 -3.50 11.83 0.95
CA ILE A 59 -4.30 13.06 0.77
C ILE A 59 -5.68 12.76 0.20
N ALA A 60 -5.78 11.80 -0.72
CA ALA A 60 -7.04 11.35 -1.32
C ALA A 60 -7.94 10.61 -0.31
N GLY A 61 -7.37 10.11 0.80
CA GLY A 61 -8.10 9.36 1.81
C GLY A 61 -8.62 8.02 1.29
N GLU A 62 -7.95 7.44 0.29
CA GLU A 62 -8.21 6.07 -0.14
C GLU A 62 -7.94 5.15 1.05
N LYS A 63 -9.01 4.56 1.59
CA LYS A 63 -8.88 3.46 2.54
C LYS A 63 -8.08 2.37 1.85
N GLU A 64 -7.03 1.88 2.49
CA GLU A 64 -6.29 0.74 1.98
C GLU A 64 -7.26 -0.43 1.78
N ASP A 65 -7.23 -1.06 0.60
CA ASP A 65 -8.07 -2.21 0.30
C ASP A 65 -7.89 -3.27 1.41
N GLU A 66 -8.99 -3.67 2.06
CA GLU A 66 -8.98 -4.70 3.11
C GLU A 66 -8.33 -5.99 2.62
N PHE A 67 -8.49 -6.28 1.32
CA PHE A 67 -7.83 -7.38 0.64
C PHE A 67 -6.29 -7.25 0.67
N TYR A 68 -5.76 -6.06 0.39
CA TYR A 68 -4.32 -5.80 0.41
C TYR A 68 -3.75 -5.97 1.82
N LEU A 69 -4.44 -5.47 2.84
CA LEU A 69 -4.02 -5.62 4.24
C LEU A 69 -3.92 -7.10 4.64
N ARG A 70 -4.92 -7.91 4.27
CA ARG A 70 -4.92 -9.35 4.54
C ARG A 70 -3.79 -10.08 3.81
N VAL A 71 -3.52 -9.71 2.56
CA VAL A 71 -2.37 -10.25 1.80
C VAL A 71 -1.05 -9.85 2.45
N LYS A 72 -0.90 -8.58 2.86
CA LYS A 72 0.29 -8.05 3.52
C LYS A 72 0.58 -8.76 4.84
N GLU A 73 -0.45 -8.97 5.68
CA GLU A 73 -0.32 -9.73 6.93
C GLU A 73 0.11 -11.18 6.68
N MET A 74 -0.48 -11.83 5.67
CA MET A 74 -0.08 -13.20 5.28
C MET A 74 1.38 -13.27 4.83
N LEU A 75 1.82 -12.33 3.99
CA LEU A 75 3.19 -12.28 3.49
C LEU A 75 4.21 -11.98 4.59
N LEU A 76 3.84 -11.16 5.58
CA LEU A 76 4.70 -10.84 6.72
C LEU A 76 4.83 -11.99 7.74
N SER A 77 3.76 -12.78 7.93
CA SER A 77 3.74 -13.87 8.91
C SER A 77 4.31 -15.18 8.38
N GLU A 78 3.93 -15.58 7.17
CA GLU A 78 4.22 -16.91 6.62
C GLU A 78 5.07 -16.91 5.35
N GLY A 79 5.30 -15.74 4.74
CA GLY A 79 6.01 -15.62 3.46
C GLY A 79 5.16 -16.02 2.25
N GLU A 80 5.81 -16.30 1.12
CA GLU A 80 5.13 -16.72 -0.12
C GLU A 80 4.62 -18.17 0.02
N VAL A 81 3.34 -18.35 0.34
CA VAL A 81 2.70 -19.67 0.48
C VAL A 81 2.05 -20.12 -0.84
N SER A 82 2.24 -21.38 -1.23
CA SER A 82 1.65 -21.94 -2.46
C SER A 82 0.11 -21.99 -2.46
N ASP A 83 -0.52 -21.99 -1.28
CA ASP A 83 -1.98 -21.98 -1.09
C ASP A 83 -2.55 -20.58 -0.73
N ALA A 84 -1.87 -19.51 -1.14
CA ALA A 84 -2.31 -18.14 -0.84
C ALA A 84 -3.74 -17.87 -1.36
N ILE A 85 -4.05 -18.32 -2.57
CA ILE A 85 -5.38 -18.11 -3.18
C ILE A 85 -6.47 -18.87 -2.41
N GLY A 86 -6.21 -20.10 -1.96
CA GLY A 86 -7.17 -20.90 -1.20
C GLY A 86 -7.51 -20.28 0.16
N ARG A 87 -6.54 -19.60 0.79
CA ARG A 87 -6.73 -18.90 2.08
C ARG A 87 -7.39 -17.53 1.95
N LEU A 88 -7.17 -16.86 0.82
CA LEU A 88 -7.81 -15.58 0.50
C LEU A 88 -9.23 -15.75 -0.04
N THR A 89 -9.56 -16.95 -0.54
CA THR A 89 -10.90 -17.26 -1.04
C THR A 89 -11.90 -17.25 0.10
N ASP A 90 -12.98 -16.49 -0.09
CA ASP A 90 -14.16 -16.60 0.77
C ASP A 90 -14.89 -17.90 0.46
N ARG A 91 -14.76 -18.89 1.36
CA ARG A 91 -15.34 -20.22 1.18
C ARG A 91 -16.86 -20.20 1.15
N GLU A 92 -17.48 -19.32 1.92
CA GLU A 92 -18.95 -19.24 1.98
C GLU A 92 -19.48 -18.72 0.66
N TYR A 93 -18.96 -17.59 0.19
CA TYR A 93 -19.33 -17.04 -1.11
C TYR A 93 -18.99 -17.99 -2.25
N PHE A 94 -17.78 -18.55 -2.25
CA PHE A 94 -17.32 -19.45 -3.31
C PHE A 94 -18.21 -20.70 -3.42
N SER A 95 -18.73 -21.23 -2.31
CA SER A 95 -19.58 -22.42 -2.33
C SER A 95 -20.90 -22.20 -3.08
N THR A 96 -21.46 -20.98 -3.01
CA THR A 96 -22.74 -20.59 -3.64
C THR A 96 -22.65 -20.41 -5.16
N LEU A 97 -21.45 -20.23 -5.70
CA LEU A 97 -21.21 -19.95 -7.11
C LEU A 97 -21.30 -21.22 -7.99
N SER A 98 -21.73 -21.03 -9.24
CA SER A 98 -21.67 -22.07 -10.27
C SER A 98 -20.20 -22.37 -10.68
N TYR A 99 -19.98 -23.46 -11.41
CA TYR A 99 -18.64 -23.85 -11.84
C TYR A 99 -17.92 -22.77 -12.69
N GLU A 100 -18.63 -22.15 -13.63
CA GLU A 100 -18.08 -21.10 -14.48
C GLU A 100 -17.78 -19.82 -13.68
N GLU A 101 -18.62 -19.49 -12.70
CA GLU A 101 -18.41 -18.35 -11.81
C GLU A 101 -17.26 -18.61 -10.84
N LYS A 102 -17.08 -19.84 -10.36
CA LYS A 102 -15.93 -20.26 -9.57
C LYS A 102 -14.63 -20.08 -10.34
N GLN A 103 -14.59 -20.50 -11.61
CA GLN A 103 -13.41 -20.29 -12.46
C GLN A 103 -13.09 -18.80 -12.66
N ARG A 104 -14.10 -17.98 -12.97
CA ARG A 104 -13.94 -16.52 -13.09
C ARG A 104 -13.50 -15.87 -11.78
N TYR A 105 -14.08 -16.29 -10.66
CA TYR A 105 -13.73 -15.81 -9.34
C TYR A 105 -12.26 -16.10 -9.02
N THR A 106 -11.82 -17.35 -9.19
CA THR A 106 -10.43 -17.77 -8.94
C THR A 106 -9.44 -16.97 -9.79
N LEU A 107 -9.75 -16.75 -11.08
CA LEU A 107 -8.90 -15.94 -11.95
C LEU A 107 -8.84 -14.48 -11.51
N SER A 108 -9.98 -13.89 -11.15
CA SER A 108 -10.02 -12.51 -10.65
C SER A 108 -9.26 -12.36 -9.32
N LEU A 109 -9.29 -13.40 -8.48
CA LEU A 109 -8.62 -13.42 -7.20
C LEU A 109 -7.11 -13.53 -7.37
N SER A 110 -6.64 -14.35 -8.31
CA SER A 110 -5.22 -14.46 -8.62
C SER A 110 -4.65 -13.16 -9.20
N GLU A 111 -5.38 -12.48 -10.09
CA GLU A 111 -4.98 -11.16 -10.59
C GLU A 111 -4.87 -10.11 -9.47
N LYS A 112 -5.85 -10.07 -8.56
CA LYS A 112 -5.82 -9.17 -7.40
C LYS A 112 -4.64 -9.49 -6.48
N TYR A 113 -4.37 -10.77 -6.24
CA TYR A 113 -3.24 -11.20 -5.44
C TYR A 113 -1.91 -10.79 -6.07
N LEU A 114 -1.72 -10.98 -7.39
CA LEU A 114 -0.51 -10.55 -8.09
C LEU A 114 -0.29 -9.04 -7.98
N ARG A 115 -1.34 -8.23 -8.16
CA ARG A 115 -1.27 -6.77 -7.96
C ARG A 115 -0.89 -6.40 -6.54
N ALA A 116 -1.44 -7.09 -5.55
CA ALA A 116 -1.10 -6.90 -4.14
C ALA A 116 0.36 -7.28 -3.87
N LEU A 117 0.86 -8.37 -4.48
CA LEU A 117 2.23 -8.84 -4.34
C LEU A 117 3.23 -7.86 -4.99
N GLU A 118 2.94 -7.35 -6.19
CA GLU A 118 3.76 -6.31 -6.82
C GLU A 118 3.81 -5.04 -5.97
N ARG A 119 2.67 -4.63 -5.40
CA ARG A 119 2.60 -3.51 -4.47
C ARG A 119 3.45 -3.79 -3.25
N PHE A 120 3.30 -4.96 -2.61
CA PHE A 120 4.07 -5.34 -1.44
C PHE A 120 5.57 -5.45 -1.74
N ARG A 121 5.99 -5.98 -2.89
CA ARG A 121 7.40 -6.01 -3.30
C ARG A 121 7.96 -4.61 -3.48
N ARG A 122 7.20 -3.71 -4.12
CA ARG A 122 7.59 -2.31 -4.25
C ARG A 122 7.72 -1.67 -2.87
N GLU A 123 6.73 -1.85 -2.00
CA GLU A 123 6.77 -1.34 -0.62
C GLU A 123 7.94 -1.95 0.17
N SER A 124 8.22 -3.24 0.01
CA SER A 124 9.31 -3.95 0.69
C SER A 124 10.68 -3.53 0.17
N GLU A 125 10.83 -3.22 -1.11
CA GLU A 125 12.08 -2.67 -1.65
C GLU A 125 12.44 -1.35 -0.96
N PHE A 126 11.44 -0.55 -0.58
CA PHE A 126 11.63 0.69 0.17
C PHE A 126 11.62 0.49 1.70
N ALA A 127 10.87 -0.46 2.24
CA ALA A 127 10.75 -0.71 3.68
C ALA A 127 11.86 -1.61 4.24
N PHE A 128 12.31 -2.62 3.50
CA PHE A 128 13.42 -3.50 3.88
C PHE A 128 14.77 -2.76 3.94
N SER A 129 14.81 -1.60 3.28
CA SER A 129 15.91 -0.65 3.38
C SER A 129 16.03 0.01 4.77
N SER A 130 14.92 0.09 5.52
CA SER A 130 14.87 0.58 6.91
C SER A 130 15.26 -0.52 7.92
N SER A 131 14.87 -1.78 7.70
CA SER A 131 15.16 -2.90 8.62
C SER A 131 16.55 -3.53 8.45
N ALA A 132 17.22 -3.36 7.31
CA ALA A 132 18.56 -3.92 7.06
C ALA A 132 19.69 -3.29 7.92
N GLN A 133 19.42 -2.19 8.63
CA GLN A 133 20.40 -1.59 9.55
C GLN A 133 20.48 -2.27 10.93
N ASN A 134 19.53 -3.14 11.32
CA ASN A 134 19.55 -3.71 12.69
C ASN A 134 20.35 -5.03 12.84
N VAL A 135 21.01 -5.51 11.78
CA VAL A 135 21.76 -6.80 11.82
C VAL A 135 23.27 -6.61 11.60
N ARG A 136 23.77 -5.39 11.37
CA ARG A 136 25.21 -5.10 11.19
C ARG A 136 25.85 -4.33 12.35
N GLY A 137 25.27 -4.44 13.55
CA GLY A 137 25.72 -3.72 14.76
C GLY A 137 26.03 -4.61 15.97
N THR A 138 26.29 -5.90 15.76
CA THR A 138 26.80 -6.79 16.83
C THR A 138 27.99 -7.60 16.31
N ARG A 139 29.16 -6.97 16.33
CA ARG A 139 30.45 -7.61 16.59
C ARG A 139 31.52 -6.57 16.88
#